data_AF-A0AAE3HGV6-F1
#
_entry.id   AF-A0AAE3HGV6-F1
#
_cell.length_a   1.000
_cell.length_b   1.000
_cell.length_c   1.000
_cell.angle_alpha   90.00
_cell.angle_beta   90.00
_cell.angle_gamma   90.00
#
_symmetry.space_group_name_H-M   'P 1'
#
loop_
_entity.id
_entity.type
_entity.pdbx_description
1 polymer ?
#
loop_
_entity_poly.entity_id
_entity_poly.type
_entity_poly.pdbx_seq_one_letter_code
_entity_poly.pdbx_strand_id
1 'polypeptide(L)'
;MKEQNRILIEEYIGKVCFYIKWKDVHKQIKLEIEDHLYAIIEENQDRGIEEEEAVQRAIRQMGKAETIGKQLHEIHRPAPDWGILLLVSLFSGIGLMTIYSLQRYGQAGGNYQYLSLGKSIFYIIVGMSIGVALYFVDYKKIQPYSKHIYGFTILMLIFVLSKGKLSQGRPNLYVFGRDVNFIAMSPYLLIISLGGIFTNLDWQQPKKILLGIGVVVVPFFLIAIGFSLVSALLFLVAALPMMYFSGARLYHVLGTSIAFFAIMMFKIGGHSYSLVRLLSFINPYRDPNGVGYMTIQSSKTILSAGFFGRGFAMENISLPQLHTDFIFTYLVYAFGWLAGFVMVALAIIFICRLAKLGTRVQDSYGKLLAIGFALIISLQYIWNILMTLGFVPIVAIGMPFVSYGGLSMIVYFAIIGLISSVYKRRNIGVII
;
A
#
# COMPACT_ATOMS: atom_id res chain seq x y z
N MET A 1 40.18 -17.49 23.95
CA MET A 1 39.14 -17.24 24.96
C MET A 1 38.80 -18.46 25.77
N LYS A 2 39.17 -18.43 27.06
CA LYS A 2 38.71 -19.40 28.07
C LYS A 2 37.18 -19.38 28.18
N GLU A 3 36.56 -20.53 28.41
CA GLU A 3 35.09 -20.69 28.52
C GLU A 3 34.46 -19.74 29.56
N GLN A 4 35.15 -19.53 30.68
CA GLN A 4 34.69 -18.67 31.76
C GLN A 4 34.56 -17.19 31.36
N ASN A 5 35.42 -16.71 30.45
CA ASN A 5 35.36 -15.35 29.93
C ASN A 5 34.18 -15.15 28.98
N ARG A 6 33.85 -16.19 28.20
CA ARG A 6 32.69 -16.19 27.32
C ARG A 6 31.38 -16.13 28.10
N ILE A 7 31.27 -16.89 29.19
CA ILE A 7 30.11 -16.85 30.10
C ILE A 7 29.91 -15.44 30.67
N LEU A 8 30.99 -14.75 31.05
CA LEU A 8 30.94 -13.41 31.62
C LEU A 8 30.39 -12.37 30.61
N ILE A 9 30.81 -12.47 29.35
CA ILE A 9 30.30 -11.65 28.24
C ILE A 9 28.81 -11.95 28.01
N GLU A 10 28.42 -13.22 27.94
CA GLU A 10 27.03 -13.61 27.73
C GLU A 10 26.11 -13.16 28.87
N GLU A 11 26.57 -13.23 30.11
CA GLU A 11 25.82 -12.74 31.28
C GLU A 11 25.64 -11.22 31.24
N TYR A 12 26.68 -10.48 30.87
CA TYR A 12 26.60 -9.03 30.70
C TYR A 12 25.59 -8.64 29.60
N ILE A 13 25.69 -9.25 28.42
CA ILE A 13 24.76 -9.03 27.31
C ILE A 13 23.33 -9.41 27.74
N GLY A 14 23.16 -10.53 28.44
CA GLY A 14 21.88 -10.96 28.98
C GLY A 14 21.26 -9.92 29.91
N LYS A 15 22.06 -9.32 30.79
CA LYS A 15 21.63 -8.23 31.68
C LYS A 15 21.26 -6.97 30.90
N VAL A 16 21.99 -6.59 29.86
CA VAL A 16 21.61 -5.45 29.00
C VAL A 16 20.26 -5.72 28.32
N CYS A 17 20.11 -6.88 27.70
CA CYS A 17 18.87 -7.30 27.03
C CYS A 17 17.67 -7.42 27.97
N PHE A 18 17.88 -7.76 29.24
CA PHE A 18 16.83 -7.82 30.25
C PHE A 18 16.09 -6.47 30.42
N TYR A 19 16.80 -5.35 30.31
CA TYR A 19 16.21 -4.01 30.42
C TYR A 19 15.51 -3.54 29.13
N ILE A 20 15.67 -4.26 28.01
CA ILE A 20 15.05 -3.93 26.72
C ILE A 20 13.74 -4.71 26.58
N LYS A 21 12.59 -4.02 26.66
CA LYS A 21 11.28 -4.69 26.58
C LYS A 21 10.96 -5.28 25.20
N TRP A 22 11.46 -4.66 24.13
CA TRP A 22 11.14 -5.10 22.77
C TRP A 22 12.08 -6.21 22.31
N LYS A 23 11.57 -7.43 22.26
CA LYS A 23 12.37 -8.62 21.95
C LYS A 23 12.84 -8.71 20.50
N ASP A 24 12.16 -8.06 19.55
CA ASP A 24 12.52 -8.16 18.12
C ASP A 24 13.93 -7.57 17.84
N VAL A 25 14.45 -6.67 18.69
CA VAL A 25 15.80 -6.10 18.57
C VAL A 25 16.89 -6.87 19.33
N HIS A 26 16.52 -7.79 20.23
CA HIS A 26 17.48 -8.49 21.09
C HIS A 26 18.57 -9.21 20.30
N LYS A 27 18.20 -9.85 19.19
CA LYS A 27 19.17 -10.59 18.35
C LYS A 27 20.24 -9.65 17.79
N GLN A 28 19.84 -8.49 17.29
CA GLN A 28 20.77 -7.54 16.69
C GLN A 28 21.61 -6.83 17.75
N ILE A 29 20.98 -6.38 18.83
CA ILE A 29 21.67 -5.72 19.95
C ILE A 29 22.69 -6.68 20.59
N LYS A 30 22.37 -7.97 20.71
CA LYS A 30 23.32 -8.97 21.17
C LYS A 30 24.56 -9.00 20.28
N LEU A 31 24.38 -9.12 18.96
CA LEU A 31 25.49 -9.16 18.00
C LEU A 31 26.34 -7.88 18.06
N GLU A 32 25.70 -6.71 18.11
CA GLU A 32 26.39 -5.43 18.13
C GLU A 32 27.20 -5.22 19.42
N ILE A 33 26.61 -5.54 20.58
CA ILE A 33 27.31 -5.47 21.87
C ILE A 33 28.45 -6.48 21.91
N GLU A 34 28.23 -7.68 21.36
CA GLU A 34 29.24 -8.73 21.26
C GLU A 34 30.42 -8.28 20.39
N ASP A 35 30.16 -7.75 19.20
CA ASP A 35 31.19 -7.21 18.29
C ASP A 35 31.98 -6.06 18.95
N HIS A 36 31.31 -5.10 19.59
CA HIS A 36 31.96 -3.99 20.30
C HIS A 36 32.83 -4.49 21.48
N LEU A 37 32.35 -5.48 22.24
CA LEU A 37 33.12 -6.08 23.32
C LEU A 37 34.37 -6.79 22.78
N TYR A 38 34.24 -7.58 21.72
CA TYR A 38 35.36 -8.28 21.11
C TYR A 38 36.41 -7.31 20.56
N ALA A 39 35.99 -6.22 19.92
CA ALA A 39 36.91 -5.19 19.43
C ALA A 39 37.72 -4.54 20.56
N ILE A 40 37.08 -4.22 21.70
CA ILE A 40 37.78 -3.68 22.86
C ILE A 40 38.73 -4.71 23.48
N ILE A 41 38.34 -5.98 23.54
CA ILE A 41 39.20 -7.06 24.06
C ILE A 41 40.44 -7.21 23.20
N GLU A 42 40.28 -7.26 21.87
CA GLU A 42 41.38 -7.36 20.90
C GLU A 42 42.36 -6.19 21.05
N GLU A 43 41.85 -4.95 21.13
CA GLU A 43 42.69 -3.76 21.35
C GLU A 43 43.50 -3.83 22.66
N ASN A 44 42.91 -4.38 23.74
CA ASN A 44 43.63 -4.56 25.00
C ASN A 44 44.67 -5.68 24.92
N GLN A 45 44.38 -6.77 24.22
CA GLN A 45 45.33 -7.87 24.01
C GLN A 45 46.53 -7.44 23.17
N ASP A 46 46.32 -6.61 22.14
CA ASP A 46 47.39 -6.01 21.34
C ASP A 46 48.33 -5.12 22.16
N ARG A 47 47.81 -4.53 23.24
CA ARG A 47 48.58 -3.75 24.23
C ARG A 47 49.29 -4.63 25.26
N GLY A 48 49.24 -5.96 25.11
CA GLY A 48 49.90 -6.94 25.98
C GLY A 48 49.16 -7.24 27.29
N ILE A 49 47.88 -6.88 27.41
CA ILE A 49 47.06 -7.16 28.59
C ILE A 49 46.59 -8.63 28.55
N GLU A 50 46.65 -9.32 29.68
CA GLU A 50 46.19 -10.70 29.79
C GLU A 50 44.69 -10.82 29.48
N GLU A 51 44.27 -11.88 28.80
CA GLU A 51 42.90 -12.04 28.27
C GLU A 51 41.81 -11.85 29.34
N GLU A 52 42.03 -12.34 30.55
CA GLU A 52 41.07 -12.23 31.66
C GLU A 52 40.90 -10.78 32.15
N GLU A 53 42.01 -10.03 32.23
CA GLU A 53 41.99 -8.61 32.57
C GLU A 53 41.40 -7.78 31.43
N ALA A 54 41.69 -8.13 30.17
CA ALA A 54 41.15 -7.48 28.98
C ALA A 54 39.62 -7.57 28.94
N VAL A 55 39.03 -8.74 29.23
CA VAL A 55 37.57 -8.95 29.30
C VAL A 55 36.92 -8.09 30.38
N GLN A 56 37.51 -8.06 31.59
CA GLN A 56 36.98 -7.22 32.67
C GLN A 56 37.08 -5.73 32.35
N ARG A 57 38.18 -5.28 31.72
CA ARG A 57 38.34 -3.90 31.27
C ARG A 57 37.30 -3.54 30.20
N ALA A 58 37.07 -4.41 29.23
CA ALA A 58 36.07 -4.20 28.18
C ALA A 58 34.66 -4.00 28.77
N ILE A 59 34.25 -4.85 29.72
CA ILE A 59 32.94 -4.73 30.38
C ILE A 59 32.86 -3.44 31.21
N ARG A 60 33.92 -3.06 31.93
CA ARG A 60 33.94 -1.78 32.67
C ARG A 60 33.86 -0.57 31.75
N GLN A 61 34.50 -0.62 30.59
CA GLN A 61 34.50 0.44 29.59
C GLN A 61 33.13 0.60 28.93
N MET A 62 32.41 -0.50 28.68
CA MET A 62 31.02 -0.46 28.23
C MET A 62 30.12 0.26 29.25
N GLY A 63 30.35 0.02 30.54
CA GLY A 63 29.64 0.65 31.63
C GLY A 63 28.60 -0.26 32.29
N LYS A 64 27.63 0.32 33.00
CA LYS A 64 26.61 -0.46 33.71
C LYS A 64 25.57 -1.00 32.74
N ALA A 65 25.34 -2.31 32.77
CA ALA A 65 24.34 -2.98 31.92
C ALA A 65 22.93 -2.37 32.01
N GLU A 66 22.53 -1.90 33.20
CA GLU A 66 21.25 -1.22 33.41
C GLU A 66 21.15 0.09 32.63
N THR A 67 22.18 0.93 32.68
CA THR A 67 22.19 2.24 32.01
C THR A 67 22.11 2.06 30.51
N ILE A 68 22.95 1.17 29.96
CA ILE A 68 22.97 0.87 28.53
C ILE A 68 21.64 0.25 28.09
N GLY A 69 21.14 -0.73 28.85
CA GLY A 69 19.87 -1.39 28.52
C GLY A 69 18.68 -0.43 28.50
N LYS A 70 18.60 0.52 29.45
CA LYS A 70 17.56 1.56 29.45
C LYS A 70 17.72 2.55 28.29
N GLN A 71 18.94 2.97 27.97
CA GLN A 71 19.20 3.85 26.82
C GLN A 71 18.82 3.17 25.50
N LEU A 72 19.24 1.92 25.30
CA LEU A 72 18.87 1.13 24.14
C LEU A 72 17.36 0.87 24.07
N HIS A 73 16.68 0.71 25.22
CA HIS A 73 15.23 0.57 25.25
C HIS A 73 14.51 1.81 24.71
N GLU A 74 14.94 3.01 25.10
CA GLU A 74 14.36 4.27 24.61
C GLU A 74 14.60 4.46 23.10
N ILE A 75 15.83 4.19 22.63
CA ILE A 75 16.19 4.31 21.20
C ILE A 75 15.37 3.34 20.34
N HIS A 76 15.19 2.11 20.82
CA HIS A 76 14.51 1.04 20.08
C HIS A 76 13.01 0.93 20.41
N ARG A 77 12.41 1.90 21.10
CA ARG A 77 11.00 1.80 21.47
C ARG A 77 10.10 1.73 20.22
N PRO A 78 9.30 0.67 20.03
CA PRO A 78 8.42 0.57 18.87
C PRO A 78 7.31 1.63 18.96
N ALA A 79 7.29 2.56 18.00
CA ALA A 79 6.26 3.58 17.89
C ALA A 79 5.50 3.44 16.55
N PRO A 80 4.16 3.43 16.56
CA PRO A 80 3.39 3.52 15.32
C PRO A 80 3.53 4.92 14.71
N ASP A 81 3.35 5.03 13.39
CA ASP A 81 3.20 6.34 12.75
C ASP A 81 1.80 6.88 13.04
N TRP A 82 1.66 7.57 14.17
CA TRP A 82 0.40 8.19 14.60
C TRP A 82 -0.18 9.13 13.55
N GLY A 83 0.65 9.75 12.71
CA GLY A 83 0.17 10.63 11.65
C GLY A 83 -0.54 9.88 10.53
N ILE A 84 -0.03 8.71 10.12
CA ILE A 84 -0.72 7.84 9.15
C ILE A 84 -2.06 7.36 9.72
N LEU A 85 -2.07 6.90 10.98
CA LEU A 85 -3.30 6.42 11.62
C LEU A 85 -4.36 7.52 11.78
N LEU A 86 -3.94 8.74 12.13
CA LEU A 86 -4.82 9.90 12.22
C LEU A 86 -5.43 10.22 10.85
N LEU A 87 -4.62 10.25 9.79
CA LEU A 87 -5.10 10.54 8.43
C LEU A 87 -6.09 9.48 7.94
N VAL A 88 -5.78 8.19 8.14
CA VAL A 88 -6.69 7.08 7.80
C VAL A 88 -8.02 7.21 8.56
N SER A 89 -7.98 7.61 9.83
CA SER A 89 -9.18 7.84 10.64
C SER A 89 -10.00 9.02 10.12
N LEU A 90 -9.36 10.13 9.76
CA LEU A 90 -10.00 11.29 9.15
C LEU A 90 -10.67 10.94 7.81
N PHE A 91 -9.97 10.25 6.91
CA PHE A 91 -10.55 9.80 5.64
C PHE A 91 -11.74 8.87 5.85
N SER A 92 -11.63 7.92 6.78
CA SER A 92 -12.75 7.02 7.11
C SER A 92 -13.95 7.78 7.66
N GLY A 93 -13.72 8.80 8.49
CA GLY A 93 -14.77 9.68 9.01
C GLY A 93 -15.45 10.49 7.91
N ILE A 94 -14.68 11.10 7.01
CA ILE A 94 -15.19 11.81 5.83
C ILE A 94 -15.99 10.85 4.95
N GLY A 95 -15.49 9.65 4.70
CA GLY A 95 -16.18 8.60 3.96
C GLY A 95 -17.52 8.24 4.59
N LEU A 96 -17.56 7.96 5.89
CA LEU A 96 -18.80 7.64 6.61
C LEU A 96 -19.82 8.79 6.56
N MET A 97 -19.37 10.04 6.74
CA MET A 97 -20.21 11.21 6.61
C MET A 97 -20.84 11.32 5.21
N THR A 98 -20.04 11.03 4.18
CA THR A 98 -20.46 11.08 2.77
C THR A 98 -21.47 9.96 2.47
N ILE A 99 -21.22 8.74 2.95
CA ILE A 99 -22.15 7.61 2.80
C ILE A 99 -23.45 7.82 3.56
N TYR A 100 -23.39 8.41 4.77
CA TYR A 100 -24.59 8.78 5.53
C TYR A 100 -25.49 9.71 4.72
N SER A 101 -24.89 10.75 4.12
CA SER A 101 -25.60 11.73 3.31
C SER A 101 -26.25 11.08 2.08
N LEU A 102 -25.51 10.21 1.36
CA LEU A 102 -26.05 9.45 0.23
C LEU A 102 -27.18 8.51 0.60
N GLN A 103 -27.07 7.84 1.75
CA GLN A 103 -28.13 6.95 2.23
C GLN A 103 -29.41 7.73 2.56
N ARG A 104 -29.30 8.90 3.20
CA ARG A 104 -30.45 9.76 3.50
C ARG A 104 -31.16 10.21 2.23
N TYR A 105 -30.40 10.59 1.21
CA TYR A 105 -30.96 10.91 -0.10
C TYR A 105 -31.65 9.69 -0.76
N GLY A 106 -31.04 8.49 -0.66
CA GLY A 106 -31.66 7.26 -1.15
C GLY A 106 -32.99 6.91 -0.44
N GLN A 107 -33.08 7.17 0.86
CA GLN A 107 -34.30 6.94 1.65
C GLN A 107 -35.42 7.94 1.31
N ALA A 108 -35.07 9.13 0.81
CA ALA A 108 -36.03 10.13 0.36
C ALA A 108 -36.57 9.88 -1.07
N GLY A 109 -36.38 8.67 -1.62
CA GLY A 109 -36.82 8.29 -2.96
C GLY A 109 -35.74 8.35 -4.05
N GLY A 110 -34.47 8.60 -3.68
CA GLY A 110 -33.34 8.62 -4.61
C GLY A 110 -32.77 7.24 -4.97
N ASN A 111 -31.95 7.18 -6.02
CA ASN A 111 -31.39 5.94 -6.61
C ASN A 111 -30.32 5.19 -5.77
N TYR A 112 -30.28 5.35 -4.45
CA TYR A 112 -29.25 4.78 -3.56
C TYR A 112 -29.80 4.03 -2.34
N GLN A 113 -31.04 3.54 -2.39
CA GLN A 113 -31.70 2.86 -1.27
C GLN A 113 -30.97 1.58 -0.78
N TYR A 114 -30.13 0.96 -1.63
CA TYR A 114 -29.32 -0.23 -1.26
C TYR A 114 -28.05 0.12 -0.44
N LEU A 115 -27.67 1.39 -0.40
CA LEU A 115 -26.50 1.86 0.33
C LEU A 115 -26.79 1.80 1.84
N SER A 116 -25.85 1.25 2.61
CA SER A 116 -26.02 1.08 4.05
C SER A 116 -24.77 1.51 4.78
N LEU A 117 -24.91 2.56 5.59
CA LEU A 117 -23.90 3.03 6.52
C LEU A 117 -23.51 1.93 7.51
N GLY A 118 -24.47 1.11 7.96
CA GLY A 118 -24.20 -0.04 8.82
C GLY A 118 -23.22 -1.03 8.16
N LYS A 119 -23.36 -1.29 6.85
CA LYS A 119 -22.40 -2.11 6.10
C LYS A 119 -21.03 -1.44 6.00
N SER A 120 -20.97 -0.13 5.75
CA SER A 120 -19.70 0.62 5.71
C SER A 120 -18.95 0.56 7.04
N ILE A 121 -19.66 0.78 8.15
CA ILE A 121 -19.10 0.66 9.50
C ILE A 121 -18.59 -0.75 9.74
N PHE A 122 -19.36 -1.78 9.38
CA PHE A 122 -18.94 -3.18 9.51
C PHE A 122 -17.61 -3.44 8.78
N TYR A 123 -17.49 -3.03 7.51
CA TYR A 123 -16.25 -3.23 6.74
C TYR A 123 -15.07 -2.44 7.30
N ILE A 124 -15.29 -1.24 7.85
CA ILE A 124 -14.26 -0.45 8.53
C ILE A 124 -13.80 -1.16 9.81
N ILE A 125 -14.71 -1.64 10.66
CA ILE A 125 -14.36 -2.34 11.91
C ILE A 125 -13.59 -3.63 11.61
N VAL A 126 -14.07 -4.43 10.66
CA VAL A 126 -13.40 -5.68 10.25
C VAL A 126 -12.03 -5.37 9.65
N GLY A 127 -11.95 -4.38 8.76
CA GLY A 127 -10.70 -3.93 8.16
C GLY A 127 -9.70 -3.45 9.21
N MET A 128 -10.12 -2.58 10.12
CA MET A 128 -9.30 -2.04 11.21
C MET A 128 -8.78 -3.17 12.11
N SER A 129 -9.63 -4.15 12.44
CA SER A 129 -9.24 -5.33 13.24
C SER A 129 -8.13 -6.13 12.55
N ILE A 130 -8.27 -6.37 11.24
CA ILE A 130 -7.26 -7.05 10.43
C ILE A 130 -5.97 -6.21 10.32
N GLY A 131 -6.10 -4.89 10.12
CA GLY A 131 -4.96 -3.97 10.09
C GLY A 131 -4.17 -3.96 11.39
N VAL A 132 -4.86 -3.95 12.54
CA VAL A 132 -4.24 -4.07 13.87
C VAL A 132 -3.56 -5.42 14.04
N ALA A 133 -4.18 -6.52 13.62
CA ALA A 133 -3.54 -7.84 13.66
C ALA A 133 -2.24 -7.86 12.83
N LEU A 134 -2.27 -7.35 11.61
CA LEU A 134 -1.10 -7.29 10.71
C LEU A 134 -0.01 -6.33 11.20
N TYR A 135 -0.35 -5.28 11.94
CA TYR A 135 0.63 -4.43 12.61
C TYR A 135 1.50 -5.21 13.59
N PHE A 136 0.93 -6.16 14.33
CA PHE A 136 1.67 -6.98 15.28
C PHE A 136 2.52 -8.06 14.59
N VAL A 137 2.02 -8.64 13.50
CA VAL A 137 2.77 -9.60 12.68
C VAL A 137 4.06 -8.98 12.16
N ASP A 138 5.16 -9.73 12.24
CA ASP A 138 6.40 -9.34 11.56
C ASP A 138 6.26 -9.58 10.06
N TYR A 139 6.29 -8.48 9.29
CA TYR A 139 6.15 -8.52 7.84
C TYR A 139 7.22 -9.41 7.19
N LYS A 140 8.42 -9.55 7.79
CA LYS A 140 9.49 -10.41 7.27
C LYS A 140 9.08 -11.88 7.20
N LYS A 141 8.16 -12.33 8.07
CA LYS A 141 7.62 -13.70 8.04
C LYS A 141 6.84 -14.01 6.76
N ILE A 142 6.38 -12.98 6.05
CA ILE A 142 5.65 -13.13 4.78
C ILE A 142 6.63 -13.38 3.61
N GLN A 143 7.87 -12.88 3.71
CA GLN A 143 8.85 -12.91 2.63
C GLN A 143 9.12 -14.32 2.06
N PRO A 144 9.31 -15.40 2.86
CA PRO A 144 9.55 -16.74 2.34
C PRO A 144 8.37 -17.29 1.51
N TYR A 145 7.15 -16.84 1.81
CA TYR A 145 5.94 -17.27 1.11
C TYR A 145 5.68 -16.51 -0.19
N SER A 146 6.53 -15.54 -0.56
CA SER A 146 6.32 -14.68 -1.73
C SER A 146 6.06 -15.46 -3.03
N LYS A 147 6.84 -16.52 -3.29
CA LYS A 147 6.64 -17.38 -4.48
C LYS A 147 5.31 -18.14 -4.43
N HIS A 148 4.88 -18.59 -3.26
CA HIS A 148 3.60 -19.28 -3.06
C HIS A 148 2.43 -18.31 -3.26
N ILE A 149 2.52 -17.09 -2.72
CA ILE A 149 1.52 -16.02 -2.90
C ILE A 149 1.40 -15.67 -4.39
N TYR A 150 2.53 -15.55 -5.10
CA TYR A 150 2.54 -15.33 -6.54
C TYR A 150 1.83 -16.46 -7.29
N GLY A 151 2.26 -17.71 -7.08
CA GLY A 151 1.68 -18.87 -7.75
C GLY A 151 0.18 -19.03 -7.50
N PHE A 152 -0.24 -18.84 -6.24
CA PHE A 152 -1.65 -18.83 -5.86
C PHE A 152 -2.43 -17.73 -6.59
N THR A 153 -1.89 -16.51 -6.65
CA THR A 153 -2.56 -15.37 -7.29
C THR A 153 -2.69 -15.58 -8.79
N ILE A 154 -1.67 -16.11 -9.46
CA ILE A 154 -1.71 -16.47 -10.88
C ILE A 154 -2.74 -17.57 -11.13
N LEU A 155 -2.73 -18.64 -10.33
CA LEU A 155 -3.68 -19.75 -10.47
C LEU A 155 -5.13 -19.27 -10.28
N MET A 156 -5.37 -18.43 -9.27
CA MET A 156 -6.69 -17.85 -9.04
C MET A 156 -7.11 -16.88 -10.16
N LEU A 157 -6.19 -16.09 -10.72
CA LEU A 157 -6.49 -15.27 -11.90
C LEU A 157 -6.91 -16.15 -13.08
N ILE A 158 -6.15 -17.19 -13.40
CA ILE A 158 -6.51 -18.14 -14.47
C ILE A 158 -7.89 -18.77 -14.19
N PHE A 159 -8.12 -19.23 -12.96
CA PHE A 159 -9.41 -19.81 -12.57
C PHE A 159 -10.58 -18.85 -12.78
N VAL A 160 -10.45 -17.60 -12.32
CA VAL A 160 -11.51 -16.58 -12.46
C VAL A 160 -11.73 -16.22 -13.93
N LEU A 161 -10.67 -16.15 -14.75
CA LEU A 161 -10.81 -15.89 -16.18
C LEU A 161 -11.51 -17.04 -16.93
N SER A 162 -11.29 -18.28 -16.51
CA SER A 162 -11.87 -19.46 -17.17
C SER A 162 -13.26 -19.85 -16.66
N LYS A 163 -13.55 -19.63 -15.37
CA LYS A 163 -14.75 -20.14 -14.68
C LYS A 163 -15.54 -19.06 -13.93
N GLY A 164 -15.05 -17.83 -13.88
CA GLY A 164 -15.72 -16.73 -13.19
C GLY A 164 -17.05 -16.38 -13.85
N LYS A 165 -18.02 -15.94 -13.02
CA LYS A 165 -19.30 -15.43 -13.52
C LYS A 165 -19.13 -13.99 -13.95
N LEU A 166 -19.74 -13.63 -15.07
CA LEU A 166 -19.71 -12.24 -15.55
C LEU A 166 -20.56 -11.36 -14.63
N SER A 167 -19.94 -10.34 -14.06
CA SER A 167 -20.59 -9.28 -13.30
C SER A 167 -20.11 -7.95 -13.86
N GLN A 168 -21.04 -7.11 -14.33
CA GLN A 168 -20.74 -5.85 -15.05
C GLN A 168 -19.74 -6.02 -16.20
N GLY A 169 -19.81 -7.15 -16.92
CA GLY A 169 -18.92 -7.45 -18.06
C GLY A 169 -17.50 -7.88 -17.67
N ARG A 170 -17.23 -8.14 -16.38
CA ARG A 170 -15.94 -8.67 -15.90
C ARG A 170 -16.11 -10.03 -15.22
N PRO A 171 -15.18 -10.99 -15.41
CA PRO A 171 -15.21 -12.25 -14.69
C PRO A 171 -14.92 -12.01 -13.21
N ASN A 172 -15.85 -12.42 -12.33
CA ASN A 172 -15.68 -12.37 -10.89
C ASN A 172 -15.81 -13.76 -10.25
N LEU A 173 -15.29 -13.88 -9.03
CA LEU A 173 -15.39 -15.07 -8.20
C LEU A 173 -16.66 -14.99 -7.35
N TYR A 174 -17.47 -16.05 -7.38
CA TYR A 174 -18.67 -16.12 -6.55
C TYR A 174 -18.41 -17.06 -5.36
N VAL A 175 -18.27 -16.50 -4.15
CA VAL A 175 -17.95 -17.27 -2.94
C VAL A 175 -18.99 -16.95 -1.86
N PHE A 176 -19.55 -17.99 -1.23
CA PHE A 176 -20.53 -17.85 -0.14
C PHE A 176 -21.72 -16.92 -0.49
N GLY A 177 -22.22 -17.00 -1.73
CA GLY A 177 -23.32 -16.15 -2.17
C GLY A 177 -22.96 -14.68 -2.40
N ARG A 178 -21.66 -14.33 -2.43
CA ARG A 178 -21.18 -12.97 -2.69
C ARG A 178 -20.29 -12.90 -3.92
N ASP A 179 -20.43 -11.78 -4.63
CA ASP A 179 -19.58 -11.42 -5.75
C ASP A 179 -18.26 -10.81 -5.23
N VAL A 180 -17.13 -11.44 -5.57
CA VAL A 180 -15.78 -11.05 -5.17
C VAL A 180 -14.95 -10.78 -6.42
N ASN A 181 -14.62 -9.51 -6.62
CA ASN A 181 -13.75 -9.10 -7.73
C ASN A 181 -12.27 -9.39 -7.39
N PHE A 182 -11.87 -10.66 -7.53
CA PHE A 182 -10.50 -11.11 -7.28
C PHE A 182 -9.48 -10.41 -8.19
N ILE A 183 -9.87 -10.08 -9.43
CA ILE A 183 -9.01 -9.37 -10.39
C ILE A 183 -8.61 -7.99 -9.85
N ALA A 184 -9.53 -7.29 -9.16
CA ALA A 184 -9.24 -6.02 -8.51
C ALA A 184 -8.38 -6.16 -7.24
N MET A 185 -8.41 -7.33 -6.59
CA MET A 185 -7.62 -7.62 -5.39
C MET A 185 -6.21 -8.16 -5.71
N SER A 186 -6.01 -8.73 -6.90
CA SER A 186 -4.75 -9.37 -7.29
C SER A 186 -3.52 -8.44 -7.26
N PRO A 187 -3.58 -7.14 -7.62
CA PRO A 187 -2.40 -6.26 -7.58
C PRO A 187 -1.77 -6.18 -6.19
N TYR A 188 -2.59 -6.20 -5.13
CA TYR A 188 -2.10 -6.12 -3.75
C TYR A 188 -1.35 -7.39 -3.34
N LEU A 189 -1.87 -8.57 -3.69
CA LEU A 189 -1.18 -9.84 -3.45
C LEU A 189 0.10 -9.95 -4.29
N LEU A 190 0.05 -9.48 -5.54
CA LEU A 190 1.20 -9.46 -6.42
C LEU A 190 2.30 -8.55 -5.88
N ILE A 191 2.00 -7.37 -5.33
CA ILE A 191 3.00 -6.51 -4.69
C ILE A 191 3.68 -7.21 -3.51
N ILE A 192 2.90 -7.89 -2.66
CA ILE A 192 3.47 -8.65 -1.53
C ILE A 192 4.47 -9.68 -2.07
N SER A 193 4.10 -10.37 -3.14
CA SER A 193 4.95 -11.39 -3.76
C SER A 193 6.16 -10.83 -4.50
N LEU A 194 6.00 -9.73 -5.25
CA LEU A 194 7.08 -9.09 -5.99
C LEU A 194 8.14 -8.55 -5.05
N GLY A 195 7.76 -8.02 -3.89
CA GLY A 195 8.71 -7.57 -2.88
C GLY A 195 9.73 -8.66 -2.54
N GLY A 196 9.28 -9.89 -2.27
CA GLY A 196 10.18 -10.97 -1.86
C GLY A 196 10.88 -11.66 -3.04
N ILE A 197 10.24 -11.70 -4.22
CA ILE A 197 10.87 -12.21 -5.44
C ILE A 197 12.02 -11.29 -5.86
N PHE A 198 11.78 -9.98 -5.94
CA PHE A 198 12.77 -8.99 -6.37
C PHE A 198 13.90 -8.80 -5.35
N THR A 199 13.64 -8.91 -4.05
CA THR A 199 14.70 -8.86 -3.02
C THR A 199 15.77 -9.95 -3.22
N ASN A 200 15.36 -11.11 -3.74
CA ASN A 200 16.25 -12.25 -3.95
C ASN A 200 16.73 -12.38 -5.42
N LEU A 201 16.36 -11.43 -6.29
CA LEU A 201 16.65 -11.49 -7.70
C LEU A 201 17.95 -10.74 -8.00
N ASP A 202 18.88 -11.42 -8.67
CA ASP A 202 20.12 -10.81 -9.14
C ASP A 202 19.94 -10.27 -10.57
N TRP A 203 19.87 -8.94 -10.67
CA TRP A 203 19.65 -8.20 -11.91
C TRP A 203 20.89 -8.09 -12.83
N GLN A 204 22.00 -8.74 -12.50
CA GLN A 204 23.18 -8.81 -13.38
C GLN A 204 23.16 -10.04 -14.29
N GLN A 205 22.41 -11.08 -13.93
CA GLN A 205 22.35 -12.33 -14.70
C GLN A 205 21.22 -12.29 -15.74
N PRO A 206 21.48 -12.53 -17.04
CA PRO A 206 20.48 -12.37 -18.10
C PRO A 206 19.24 -13.27 -17.92
N LYS A 207 19.43 -14.52 -17.46
CA LYS A 207 18.32 -15.44 -17.17
C LYS A 207 17.43 -14.92 -16.04
N LYS A 208 18.01 -14.30 -15.02
CA LYS A 208 17.27 -13.74 -13.88
C LYS A 208 16.57 -12.42 -14.24
N ILE A 209 17.18 -11.60 -15.09
CA ILE A 209 16.52 -10.41 -15.66
C ILE A 209 15.27 -10.82 -16.43
N LEU A 210 15.37 -11.84 -17.30
CA LEU A 210 14.22 -12.36 -18.04
C LEU A 210 13.12 -12.89 -17.11
N LEU A 211 13.50 -13.59 -16.03
CA LEU A 211 12.56 -14.01 -15.00
C LEU A 211 11.88 -12.81 -14.33
N GLY A 212 12.66 -11.78 -13.95
CA GLY A 212 12.18 -10.54 -13.33
C GLY A 212 11.16 -9.81 -14.20
N ILE A 213 11.41 -9.75 -15.51
CA ILE A 213 10.46 -9.20 -16.49
C ILE A 213 9.23 -10.11 -16.60
N GLY A 214 9.42 -11.42 -16.70
CA GLY A 214 8.35 -12.41 -16.81
C GLY A 214 7.36 -12.37 -15.66
N VAL A 215 7.83 -12.18 -14.42
CA VAL A 215 6.96 -12.08 -13.23
C VAL A 215 6.14 -10.79 -13.18
N VAL A 216 6.46 -9.77 -13.99
CA VAL A 216 5.62 -8.58 -14.17
C VAL A 216 4.70 -8.74 -15.38
N VAL A 217 5.23 -9.27 -16.48
CA VAL A 217 4.50 -9.41 -17.75
C VAL A 217 3.32 -10.38 -17.63
N VAL A 218 3.51 -11.55 -17.02
CA VAL A 218 2.47 -12.58 -16.93
C VAL A 218 1.21 -12.08 -16.17
N PRO A 219 1.31 -11.54 -14.94
CA PRO A 219 0.12 -11.04 -14.24
C PRO A 219 -0.54 -9.87 -14.96
N PHE A 220 0.25 -8.96 -15.55
CA PHE A 220 -0.31 -7.84 -16.32
C PHE A 220 -1.24 -8.34 -17.44
N PHE A 221 -0.79 -9.32 -18.23
CA PHE A 221 -1.61 -9.87 -19.31
C PHE A 221 -2.87 -10.56 -18.79
N LEU A 222 -2.78 -11.35 -17.72
CA LEU A 222 -3.95 -12.00 -17.12
C LEU A 222 -4.98 -10.97 -16.63
N ILE A 223 -4.54 -9.92 -15.94
CA ILE A 223 -5.42 -8.84 -15.47
C ILE A 223 -6.04 -8.09 -16.66
N ALA A 224 -5.26 -7.83 -17.71
CA ALA A 224 -5.73 -7.15 -18.91
C ALA A 224 -6.75 -7.98 -19.72
N ILE A 225 -6.61 -9.30 -19.75
CA ILE A 225 -7.59 -10.23 -20.34
C ILE A 225 -8.90 -10.18 -19.54
N GLY A 226 -8.82 -10.03 -18.22
CA GLY A 226 -9.99 -9.84 -17.35
C GLY A 226 -10.73 -8.51 -17.49
N PHE A 227 -10.42 -7.71 -18.52
CA PHE A 227 -11.02 -6.41 -18.81
C PHE A 227 -10.96 -5.41 -17.63
N SER A 228 -9.94 -5.52 -16.77
CA SER A 228 -9.68 -4.58 -15.67
C SER A 228 -8.42 -3.75 -15.90
N LEU A 229 -8.52 -2.77 -16.81
CA LEU A 229 -7.41 -1.85 -17.12
C LEU A 229 -6.91 -1.08 -15.89
N VAL A 230 -7.82 -0.73 -14.98
CA VAL A 230 -7.50 -0.06 -13.72
C VAL A 230 -6.58 -0.93 -12.86
N SER A 231 -6.93 -2.20 -12.67
CA SER A 231 -6.12 -3.12 -11.85
C SER A 231 -4.75 -3.35 -12.48
N ALA A 232 -4.69 -3.42 -13.81
CA ALA A 232 -3.43 -3.54 -14.54
C ALA A 232 -2.55 -2.28 -14.36
N LEU A 233 -3.16 -1.09 -14.42
CA LEU A 233 -2.48 0.18 -14.19
C LEU A 233 -1.94 0.27 -12.76
N LEU A 234 -2.76 -0.05 -11.76
CA LEU A 234 -2.34 -0.07 -10.35
C LEU A 234 -1.18 -1.04 -10.12
N PHE A 235 -1.24 -2.22 -10.74
CA PHE A 235 -0.16 -3.19 -10.68
C PHE A 235 1.14 -2.64 -11.30
N LEU A 236 1.09 -2.06 -12.51
CA LEU A 236 2.28 -1.53 -13.18
C LEU A 236 2.91 -0.34 -12.45
N VAL A 237 2.09 0.59 -11.96
CA VAL A 237 2.55 1.78 -11.22
C VAL A 237 3.30 1.39 -9.95
N ALA A 238 3.03 0.22 -9.36
CA ALA A 238 3.81 -0.32 -8.26
C ALA A 238 4.98 -1.21 -8.72
N ALA A 239 4.74 -2.14 -9.64
CA ALA A 239 5.71 -3.16 -10.04
C ALA A 239 6.95 -2.56 -10.72
N LEU A 240 6.78 -1.55 -11.58
CA LEU A 240 7.89 -0.95 -12.33
C LEU A 240 8.85 -0.17 -11.41
N PRO A 241 8.37 0.70 -10.49
CA PRO A 241 9.26 1.30 -9.49
C PRO A 241 9.88 0.26 -8.54
N MET A 242 9.12 -0.75 -8.09
CA MET A 242 9.69 -1.83 -7.27
C MET A 242 10.84 -2.54 -7.98
N MET A 243 10.70 -2.78 -9.29
CA MET A 243 11.76 -3.36 -10.11
C MET A 243 13.01 -2.47 -10.10
N TYR A 244 12.86 -1.16 -10.34
CA TYR A 244 13.97 -0.21 -10.25
C TYR A 244 14.64 -0.21 -8.87
N PHE A 245 13.86 -0.07 -7.79
CA PHE A 245 14.37 0.00 -6.41
C PHE A 245 14.97 -1.32 -5.91
N SER A 246 14.71 -2.43 -6.60
CA SER A 246 15.34 -3.73 -6.32
C SER A 246 16.70 -3.91 -7.00
N GLY A 247 17.18 -2.92 -7.77
CA GLY A 247 18.49 -2.94 -8.42
C GLY A 247 18.46 -3.18 -9.93
N ALA A 248 17.27 -3.24 -10.56
CA ALA A 248 17.18 -3.31 -12.00
C ALA A 248 17.69 -2.03 -12.66
N ARG A 249 18.51 -2.16 -13.70
CA ARG A 249 18.99 -1.00 -14.48
C ARG A 249 17.81 -0.29 -15.16
N LEU A 250 17.87 1.04 -15.24
CA LEU A 250 16.78 1.90 -15.72
C LEU A 250 16.27 1.52 -17.11
N TYR A 251 17.14 1.06 -18.02
CA TYR A 251 16.73 0.66 -19.37
C TYR A 251 15.85 -0.60 -19.40
N HIS A 252 15.98 -1.53 -18.43
CA HIS A 252 15.04 -2.66 -18.32
C HIS A 252 13.64 -2.17 -17.93
N VAL A 253 13.59 -1.20 -17.02
CA VAL A 253 12.34 -0.57 -16.55
C VAL A 253 11.70 0.22 -17.67
N LEU A 254 12.47 1.04 -18.40
CA LEU A 254 11.96 1.78 -19.55
C LEU A 254 11.54 0.87 -20.69
N GLY A 255 12.35 -0.16 -21.03
CA GLY A 255 12.03 -1.13 -22.07
C GLY A 255 10.73 -1.89 -21.79
N THR A 256 10.55 -2.37 -20.56
CA THR A 256 9.28 -2.99 -20.14
C THR A 256 8.11 -2.01 -20.15
N SER A 257 8.31 -0.77 -19.67
CA SER A 257 7.27 0.27 -19.68
C SER A 257 6.81 0.61 -21.11
N ILE A 258 7.75 0.79 -22.04
CA ILE A 258 7.48 1.06 -23.45
C ILE A 258 6.73 -0.11 -24.09
N ALA A 259 7.16 -1.36 -23.80
CA ALA A 259 6.47 -2.54 -24.31
C ALA A 259 5.01 -2.60 -23.81
N PHE A 260 4.77 -2.37 -22.51
CA PHE A 260 3.41 -2.33 -21.96
C PHE A 260 2.57 -1.20 -22.57
N PHE A 261 3.13 -0.02 -22.74
CA PHE A 261 2.45 1.10 -23.38
C PHE A 261 2.07 0.78 -24.84
N ALA A 262 2.98 0.20 -25.61
CA ALA A 262 2.72 -0.22 -26.99
C ALA A 262 1.59 -1.26 -27.07
N ILE A 263 1.62 -2.28 -26.20
CA ILE A 263 0.56 -3.30 -26.11
C ILE A 263 -0.79 -2.66 -25.76
N MET A 264 -0.81 -1.75 -24.79
CA MET A 264 -2.03 -1.08 -24.36
C MET A 264 -2.60 -0.20 -25.48
N MET A 265 -1.76 0.54 -26.19
CA MET A 265 -2.18 1.36 -27.33
C MET A 265 -2.69 0.52 -28.50
N PHE A 266 -2.03 -0.60 -28.81
CA PHE A 266 -2.50 -1.54 -29.84
C PHE A 266 -3.89 -2.09 -29.49
N LYS A 267 -4.10 -2.49 -28.23
CA LYS A 267 -5.39 -3.00 -27.75
C LYS A 267 -6.48 -1.93 -27.76
N ILE A 268 -6.15 -0.69 -27.39
CA ILE A 268 -7.10 0.42 -27.48
C ILE A 268 -7.49 0.63 -28.95
N GLY A 269 -6.52 0.71 -29.87
CA GLY A 269 -6.75 0.86 -31.31
C GLY A 269 -7.62 -0.22 -31.94
N GLY A 270 -7.49 -1.47 -31.49
CA GLY A 270 -8.26 -2.61 -32.02
C GLY A 270 -9.72 -2.69 -31.54
N HIS A 271 -10.10 -1.97 -30.49
CA HIS A 271 -11.47 -2.00 -29.95
C HIS A 271 -12.16 -0.64 -30.08
N SER A 272 -13.18 -0.60 -30.94
CA SER A 272 -13.99 0.61 -31.18
C SER A 272 -14.47 1.28 -29.89
N TYR A 273 -14.94 0.49 -28.91
CA TYR A 273 -15.41 1.02 -27.63
C TYR A 273 -14.32 1.75 -26.82
N SER A 274 -13.11 1.19 -26.72
CA SER A 274 -11.99 1.79 -25.98
C SER A 274 -11.53 3.10 -26.62
N LEU A 275 -11.48 3.14 -27.96
CA LEU A 275 -11.20 4.37 -28.70
C LEU A 275 -12.28 5.43 -28.50
N VAL A 276 -13.56 5.06 -28.57
CA VAL A 276 -14.66 6.00 -28.34
C VAL A 276 -14.58 6.60 -26.94
N ARG A 277 -14.21 5.82 -25.91
CA ARG A 277 -14.01 6.34 -24.55
C ARG A 277 -12.84 7.30 -24.44
N LEU A 278 -11.73 7.02 -25.12
CA LEU A 278 -10.57 7.92 -25.17
C LEU A 278 -10.91 9.23 -25.90
N LEU A 279 -11.59 9.16 -27.04
CA LEU A 279 -12.03 10.33 -27.80
C LEU A 279 -13.11 11.12 -27.07
N SER A 280 -13.99 10.45 -26.34
CA SER A 280 -15.02 11.07 -25.51
C SER A 280 -14.43 11.78 -24.29
N PHE A 281 -13.30 11.33 -23.76
CA PHE A 281 -12.55 12.12 -22.77
C PHE A 281 -12.06 13.45 -23.36
N ILE A 282 -11.54 13.45 -24.59
CA ILE A 282 -11.05 14.66 -25.27
C ILE A 282 -12.20 15.60 -25.63
N ASN A 283 -13.29 15.07 -26.18
CA ASN A 283 -14.49 15.83 -26.50
C ASN A 283 -15.76 15.09 -26.05
N PRO A 284 -16.19 15.30 -24.79
CA PRO A 284 -17.36 14.61 -24.24
C PRO A 284 -18.67 15.07 -24.88
N TYR A 285 -18.71 16.28 -25.45
CA TYR A 285 -19.91 16.82 -26.10
C TYR A 285 -20.21 16.20 -27.46
N ARG A 286 -19.30 15.38 -28.00
CA ARG A 286 -19.56 14.61 -29.23
C ARG A 286 -20.64 13.55 -29.04
N ASP A 287 -20.76 13.01 -27.82
CA ASP A 287 -21.82 12.08 -27.44
C ASP A 287 -22.27 12.37 -25.99
N PRO A 288 -23.06 13.43 -25.78
CA PRO A 288 -23.43 13.90 -24.44
C PRO A 288 -24.31 12.93 -23.65
N ASN A 289 -25.07 12.09 -24.35
CA ASN A 289 -26.04 11.16 -23.76
C ASN A 289 -25.48 9.73 -23.65
N GLY A 290 -24.41 9.40 -24.37
CA GLY A 290 -23.72 8.12 -24.28
C GLY A 290 -22.42 8.23 -23.47
N VAL A 291 -21.28 8.05 -24.14
CA VAL A 291 -19.98 7.85 -23.45
C VAL A 291 -19.50 9.13 -22.74
N GLY A 292 -19.91 10.31 -23.21
CA GLY A 292 -19.54 11.61 -22.62
C GLY A 292 -20.40 12.01 -21.42
N TYR A 293 -21.51 11.32 -21.18
CA TYR A 293 -22.49 11.67 -20.16
C TYR A 293 -21.88 11.82 -18.76
N MET A 294 -21.10 10.83 -18.33
CA MET A 294 -20.49 10.84 -16.99
C MET A 294 -19.54 12.03 -16.80
N THR A 295 -18.76 12.37 -17.83
CA THR A 295 -17.83 13.51 -17.80
C THR A 295 -18.58 14.82 -17.67
N ILE A 296 -19.58 15.04 -18.53
CA ILE A 296 -20.38 16.27 -18.53
C ILE A 296 -21.11 16.43 -17.21
N GLN A 297 -21.73 15.35 -16.72
CA GLN A 297 -22.51 15.40 -15.50
C GLN A 297 -21.64 15.58 -14.25
N SER A 298 -20.45 14.96 -14.19
CA SER A 298 -19.49 15.20 -13.11
C SER A 298 -19.07 16.67 -13.09
N SER A 299 -18.70 17.25 -14.24
CA SER A 299 -18.30 18.65 -14.34
C SER A 299 -19.43 19.61 -13.95
N LYS A 300 -20.65 19.39 -14.44
CA LYS A 300 -21.83 20.19 -14.06
C LYS A 300 -22.11 20.13 -12.55
N THR A 301 -21.95 18.96 -11.94
CA THR A 301 -22.19 18.74 -10.51
C THR A 301 -21.16 19.46 -9.65
N ILE A 302 -19.88 19.42 -10.04
CA ILE A 302 -18.82 20.13 -9.32
C ILE A 302 -18.98 21.66 -9.47
N LEU A 303 -19.33 22.13 -10.67
CA LEU A 303 -19.53 23.56 -10.93
C LEU A 303 -20.74 24.14 -10.17
N SER A 304 -21.78 23.34 -9.92
CA SER A 304 -22.98 23.79 -9.22
C SER A 304 -22.84 23.83 -7.68
N ALA A 305 -21.77 23.24 -7.13
CA ALA A 305 -21.57 23.06 -5.68
C ALA A 305 -21.52 24.35 -4.85
N GLY A 306 -20.91 25.42 -5.38
CA GLY A 306 -20.59 26.61 -4.58
C GLY A 306 -19.48 26.36 -3.54
N PHE A 307 -19.13 27.39 -2.76
CA PHE A 307 -18.00 27.30 -1.81
C PHE A 307 -18.31 26.44 -0.56
N PHE A 308 -19.54 26.50 -0.06
CA PHE A 308 -20.03 25.78 1.12
C PHE A 308 -20.91 24.56 0.80
N GLY A 309 -21.10 24.25 -0.48
CA GLY A 309 -21.89 23.12 -0.93
C GLY A 309 -23.39 23.41 -0.98
N ARG A 310 -24.14 22.38 -1.37
CA ARG A 310 -25.60 22.39 -1.47
C ARG A 310 -26.28 21.66 -0.31
N GLY A 311 -25.52 21.07 0.60
CA GLY A 311 -26.03 20.28 1.72
C GLY A 311 -26.44 18.86 1.30
N PHE A 312 -27.23 18.20 2.14
CA PHE A 312 -27.60 16.78 1.98
C PHE A 312 -28.75 16.54 1.00
N ALA A 313 -29.58 17.56 0.75
CA ALA A 313 -30.64 17.48 -0.23
C ALA A 313 -30.01 17.53 -1.63
N MET A 314 -29.98 16.39 -2.34
CA MET A 314 -29.61 16.43 -3.75
C MET A 314 -30.82 16.84 -4.58
N GLU A 315 -30.65 17.88 -5.39
CA GLU A 315 -31.54 18.14 -6.51
C GLU A 315 -30.94 17.49 -7.76
N ASN A 316 -31.61 16.46 -8.30
CA ASN A 316 -31.41 15.97 -9.67
C ASN A 316 -29.96 15.58 -10.08
N ILE A 317 -29.15 15.01 -9.18
CA ILE A 317 -27.85 14.41 -9.58
C ILE A 317 -28.08 12.99 -10.12
N SER A 318 -28.13 12.89 -11.45
CA SER A 318 -28.27 11.61 -12.16
C SER A 318 -26.91 10.99 -12.52
N LEU A 319 -25.93 11.04 -11.61
CA LEU A 319 -24.60 10.45 -11.84
C LEU A 319 -24.53 9.04 -11.24
N PRO A 320 -24.32 7.99 -12.03
CA PRO A 320 -24.11 6.64 -11.49
C PRO A 320 -22.88 6.60 -10.58
N GLN A 321 -22.88 5.71 -9.59
CA GLN A 321 -21.68 5.39 -8.81
C GLN A 321 -21.07 6.57 -8.01
N LEU A 322 -21.88 7.54 -7.57
CA LEU A 322 -21.45 8.61 -6.65
C LEU A 322 -20.80 8.09 -5.36
N HIS A 323 -21.23 6.93 -4.88
CA HIS A 323 -20.71 6.32 -3.65
C HIS A 323 -19.33 5.66 -3.83
N THR A 324 -18.87 5.43 -5.06
CA THR A 324 -17.59 4.78 -5.37
C THR A 324 -16.69 5.71 -6.18
N ASP A 325 -16.93 5.77 -7.48
CA ASP A 325 -16.04 6.38 -8.48
C ASP A 325 -16.08 7.90 -8.41
N PHE A 326 -17.25 8.47 -8.12
CA PHE A 326 -17.46 9.92 -8.09
C PHE A 326 -17.66 10.47 -6.68
N ILE A 327 -17.04 9.82 -5.68
CA ILE A 327 -17.17 10.24 -4.28
C ILE A 327 -16.63 11.65 -4.05
N PHE A 328 -15.57 12.05 -4.76
CA PHE A 328 -15.02 13.40 -4.68
C PHE A 328 -15.97 14.43 -5.28
N THR A 329 -16.55 14.15 -6.45
CA THR A 329 -17.60 14.98 -7.06
C THR A 329 -18.74 15.21 -6.07
N TYR A 330 -19.19 14.16 -5.39
CA TYR A 330 -20.26 14.27 -4.42
C TYR A 330 -19.85 15.05 -3.16
N LEU A 331 -18.64 14.82 -2.65
CA LEU A 331 -18.10 15.54 -1.49
C LEU A 331 -18.06 17.05 -1.78
N VAL A 332 -17.57 17.45 -2.95
CA VAL A 332 -17.56 18.85 -3.37
C VAL A 332 -18.98 19.38 -3.51
N TYR A 333 -19.90 18.64 -4.13
CA TYR A 333 -21.29 19.08 -4.25
C TYR A 333 -21.99 19.29 -2.90
N ALA A 334 -21.89 18.33 -2.00
CA ALA A 334 -22.61 18.35 -0.73
C ALA A 334 -21.99 19.33 0.28
N PHE A 335 -20.65 19.36 0.37
CA PHE A 335 -19.91 20.09 1.41
C PHE A 335 -19.13 21.31 0.89
N GLY A 336 -19.11 21.52 -0.42
CA GLY A 336 -18.50 22.66 -1.09
C GLY A 336 -17.05 22.47 -1.47
N TRP A 337 -16.54 23.44 -2.23
CA TRP A 337 -15.14 23.51 -2.63
C TRP A 337 -14.18 23.58 -1.45
N LEU A 338 -14.57 24.18 -0.32
CA LEU A 338 -13.75 24.18 0.90
C LEU A 338 -13.43 22.76 1.36
N ALA A 339 -14.44 21.88 1.42
CA ALA A 339 -14.25 20.48 1.77
C ALA A 339 -13.39 19.75 0.72
N GLY A 340 -13.57 20.08 -0.57
CA GLY A 340 -12.71 19.61 -1.66
C GLY A 340 -11.23 19.96 -1.44
N PHE A 341 -10.92 21.22 -1.12
CA PHE A 341 -9.54 21.65 -0.85
C PHE A 341 -8.95 20.97 0.38
N VAL A 342 -9.73 20.83 1.46
CA VAL A 342 -9.31 20.09 2.66
C VAL A 342 -9.00 18.63 2.30
N MET A 343 -9.86 17.97 1.51
CA MET A 343 -9.66 16.59 1.09
C MET A 343 -8.37 16.43 0.25
N VAL A 344 -8.12 17.35 -0.70
CA VAL A 344 -6.90 17.36 -1.51
C VAL A 344 -5.67 17.59 -0.62
N ALA A 345 -5.72 18.54 0.32
CA ALA A 345 -4.61 18.80 1.25
C ALA A 345 -4.28 17.58 2.11
N LEU A 346 -5.30 16.92 2.68
CA LEU A 346 -5.13 15.69 3.44
C LEU A 346 -4.53 14.57 2.58
N ALA A 347 -5.01 14.40 1.34
CA ALA A 347 -4.47 13.41 0.40
C ALA A 347 -2.99 13.67 0.09
N ILE A 348 -2.60 14.92 -0.17
CA ILE A 348 -1.19 15.29 -0.39
C ILE A 348 -0.34 14.97 0.83
N ILE A 349 -0.77 15.37 2.03
CA ILE A 349 -0.05 15.09 3.29
C ILE A 349 0.13 13.58 3.47
N PHE A 350 -0.92 12.80 3.20
CA PHE A 350 -0.89 11.35 3.29
C PHE A 350 0.09 10.71 2.31
N ILE A 351 0.03 11.11 1.04
CA ILE A 351 0.95 10.64 -0.01
C ILE A 351 2.41 10.98 0.34
N CYS A 352 2.68 12.22 0.79
CA CYS A 352 4.01 12.63 1.20
C CYS A 352 4.53 11.81 2.39
N ARG A 353 3.67 11.44 3.35
CA ARG A 353 4.06 10.58 4.48
C ARG A 353 4.38 9.15 4.03
N LEU A 354 3.54 8.57 3.17
CA LEU A 354 3.78 7.24 2.60
C LEU A 354 5.09 7.20 1.79
N ALA A 355 5.35 8.24 0.99
CA ALA A 355 6.60 8.36 0.23
C ALA A 355 7.84 8.47 1.15
N LYS A 356 7.77 9.30 2.22
CA LYS A 356 8.85 9.42 3.21
C LYS A 356 9.12 8.12 3.97
N LEU A 357 8.12 7.27 4.15
CA LEU A 357 8.32 5.97 4.77
C LEU A 357 9.19 5.08 3.88
N GLY A 358 8.91 5.01 2.57
CA GLY A 358 9.68 4.19 1.63
C GLY A 358 11.18 4.53 1.59
N THR A 359 11.57 5.76 1.90
CA THR A 359 13.00 6.17 1.91
C THR A 359 13.71 5.89 3.23
N ARG A 360 12.98 5.63 4.33
CA ARG A 360 13.53 5.41 5.67
C ARG A 360 13.69 3.93 6.06
N VAL A 361 13.13 3.02 5.27
CA VAL A 361 13.23 1.58 5.54
C VAL A 361 14.55 1.05 4.98
N GLN A 362 15.37 0.45 5.85
CA GLN A 362 16.64 -0.14 5.46
C GLN A 362 16.49 -1.54 4.86
N ASP A 363 15.56 -2.32 5.39
CA ASP A 363 15.27 -3.68 4.91
C ASP A 363 14.70 -3.68 3.48
N SER A 364 15.36 -4.40 2.57
CA SER A 364 15.01 -4.43 1.14
C SER A 364 13.57 -4.88 0.89
N TYR A 365 13.08 -5.91 1.59
CA TYR A 365 11.71 -6.39 1.42
C TYR A 365 10.70 -5.36 1.89
N GLY A 366 10.88 -4.83 3.10
CA GLY A 366 10.00 -3.80 3.68
C GLY A 366 9.99 -2.52 2.85
N LYS A 367 11.14 -2.12 2.30
CA LYS A 367 11.28 -0.97 1.40
C LYS A 367 10.43 -1.14 0.14
N LEU A 368 10.53 -2.30 -0.52
CA LEU A 368 9.73 -2.59 -1.72
C LEU A 368 8.23 -2.64 -1.43
N LEU A 369 7.82 -3.24 -0.30
CA LEU A 369 6.41 -3.22 0.14
C LEU A 369 5.89 -1.80 0.36
N ALA A 370 6.64 -0.99 1.10
CA ALA A 370 6.26 0.39 1.40
C ALA A 370 6.12 1.22 0.10
N ILE A 371 7.08 1.11 -0.82
CA ILE A 371 7.05 1.79 -2.11
C ILE A 371 5.85 1.33 -2.95
N GLY A 372 5.67 0.02 -3.13
CA GLY A 372 4.60 -0.53 -3.97
C GLY A 372 3.21 -0.12 -3.48
N PHE A 373 2.94 -0.26 -2.18
CA PHE A 373 1.64 0.14 -1.63
C PHE A 373 1.44 1.65 -1.58
N ALA A 374 2.48 2.44 -1.29
CA ALA A 374 2.41 3.88 -1.36
C ALA A 374 1.99 4.35 -2.75
N LEU A 375 2.59 3.77 -3.81
CA LEU A 375 2.29 4.11 -5.19
C LEU A 375 0.87 3.74 -5.61
N ILE A 376 0.38 2.55 -5.25
CA ILE A 376 -1.02 2.18 -5.49
C ILE A 376 -1.98 3.16 -4.83
N ILE A 377 -1.82 3.41 -3.53
CA ILE A 377 -2.72 4.28 -2.76
C ILE A 377 -2.68 5.70 -3.34
N SER A 378 -1.48 6.21 -3.65
CA SER A 378 -1.30 7.54 -4.23
C SER A 378 -1.99 7.67 -5.58
N LEU A 379 -1.83 6.68 -6.46
CA LEU A 379 -2.49 6.70 -7.76
C LEU A 379 -4.01 6.72 -7.63
N GLN A 380 -4.58 5.99 -6.67
CA GLN A 380 -6.04 5.97 -6.50
C GLN A 380 -6.58 7.33 -6.07
N TYR A 381 -5.93 8.01 -5.13
CA TYR A 381 -6.31 9.38 -4.75
C TYR A 381 -6.13 10.37 -5.90
N ILE A 382 -4.95 10.39 -6.51
CA ILE A 382 -4.61 11.33 -7.60
C ILE A 382 -5.58 11.13 -8.76
N TRP A 383 -5.78 9.89 -9.22
CA TRP A 383 -6.64 9.61 -10.36
C TRP A 383 -8.10 9.94 -10.07
N ASN A 384 -8.62 9.63 -8.88
CA ASN A 384 -10.00 9.96 -8.52
C ASN A 384 -10.25 11.48 -8.52
N ILE A 385 -9.32 12.27 -7.95
CA ILE A 385 -9.42 13.75 -7.97
C ILE A 385 -9.30 14.28 -9.40
N LEU A 386 -8.30 13.83 -10.16
CA LEU A 386 -8.07 14.35 -11.51
C LEU A 386 -9.19 13.96 -12.48
N MET A 387 -9.75 12.75 -12.38
CA MET A 387 -10.79 12.32 -13.31
C MET A 387 -12.11 13.05 -13.08
N THR A 388 -12.41 13.37 -11.82
CA THR A 388 -13.63 14.10 -11.45
C THR A 388 -13.56 15.57 -11.89
N LEU A 389 -12.35 16.15 -11.88
CA LEU A 389 -12.04 17.47 -12.45
C LEU A 389 -11.87 17.48 -13.98
N GLY A 390 -11.89 16.32 -14.64
CA GLY A 390 -11.77 16.21 -16.10
C GLY A 390 -10.34 16.29 -16.66
N PHE A 391 -9.30 16.16 -15.82
CA PHE A 391 -7.90 16.18 -16.26
C PHE A 391 -7.40 14.83 -16.79
N VAL A 392 -8.02 13.73 -16.39
CA VAL A 392 -7.69 12.37 -16.86
C VAL A 392 -8.97 11.58 -17.18
N PRO A 393 -8.89 10.51 -17.99
CA PRO A 393 -10.06 9.72 -18.36
C PRO A 393 -10.78 9.12 -17.14
N ILE A 394 -12.12 9.06 -17.22
CA ILE A 394 -12.95 8.41 -16.20
C ILE A 394 -12.69 6.92 -16.21
N VAL A 395 -12.38 6.38 -15.03
CA VAL A 395 -12.17 4.96 -14.78
C VAL A 395 -12.79 4.57 -13.44
N ALA A 396 -13.03 3.27 -13.24
CA ALA A 396 -13.62 2.76 -12.01
C ALA A 396 -12.57 2.62 -10.89
N ILE A 397 -12.18 3.75 -10.29
CA ILE A 397 -11.23 3.84 -9.17
C ILE A 397 -11.90 4.64 -8.06
N GLY A 398 -12.10 4.01 -6.90
CA GLY A 398 -12.50 4.70 -5.67
C GLY A 398 -11.31 5.24 -4.90
N MET A 399 -11.56 6.23 -4.04
CA MET A 399 -10.60 6.72 -3.05
C MET A 399 -10.49 5.72 -1.89
N PRO A 400 -9.27 5.27 -1.52
CA PRO A 400 -9.06 4.49 -0.31
C PRO A 400 -9.67 5.17 0.91
N PHE A 401 -10.26 4.41 1.83
CA PHE A 401 -10.85 4.90 3.09
C PHE A 401 -12.05 5.86 2.98
N VAL A 402 -12.30 6.48 1.81
CA VAL A 402 -13.42 7.41 1.60
C VAL A 402 -14.56 6.77 0.80
N SER A 403 -14.25 6.11 -0.32
CA SER A 403 -15.27 5.49 -1.18
C SER A 403 -15.90 4.26 -0.53
N TYR A 404 -17.15 3.95 -0.90
CA TYR A 404 -17.80 2.71 -0.52
C TYR A 404 -17.10 1.50 -1.16
N GLY A 405 -16.23 0.83 -0.40
CA GLY A 405 -15.34 -0.20 -0.94
C GLY A 405 -15.70 -1.65 -0.61
N GLY A 406 -16.66 -1.92 0.28
CA GLY A 406 -16.95 -3.28 0.74
C GLY A 406 -15.69 -4.05 1.18
N LEU A 407 -15.36 -5.14 0.48
CA LEU A 407 -14.12 -5.91 0.71
C LEU A 407 -12.84 -5.12 0.44
N SER A 408 -12.84 -4.17 -0.49
CA SER A 408 -11.70 -3.30 -0.77
C SER A 408 -11.31 -2.48 0.46
N MET A 409 -12.26 -2.09 1.32
CA MET A 409 -11.93 -1.42 2.57
C MET A 409 -11.08 -2.29 3.50
N ILE A 410 -11.42 -3.57 3.61
CA ILE A 410 -10.64 -4.52 4.41
C ILE A 410 -9.19 -4.58 3.87
N VAL A 411 -9.03 -4.64 2.54
CA VAL A 411 -7.73 -4.65 1.89
C VAL A 411 -6.94 -3.38 2.21
N TYR A 412 -7.56 -2.20 2.14
CA TYR A 412 -6.88 -0.94 2.45
C TYR A 412 -6.39 -0.88 3.91
N PHE A 413 -7.21 -1.30 4.88
CA PHE A 413 -6.75 -1.37 6.27
C PHE A 413 -5.68 -2.44 6.49
N ALA A 414 -5.75 -3.57 5.80
CA ALA A 414 -4.71 -4.60 5.85
C ALA A 414 -3.36 -4.07 5.34
N ILE A 415 -3.39 -3.29 4.24
CA ILE A 415 -2.20 -2.61 3.70
C ILE A 415 -1.61 -1.63 4.70
N ILE A 416 -2.44 -0.79 5.36
CA ILE A 416 -1.95 0.12 6.39
C ILE A 416 -1.38 -0.63 7.59
N GLY A 417 -1.97 -1.77 7.95
CA GLY A 417 -1.41 -2.68 8.96
C GLY A 417 -0.01 -3.17 8.60
N LEU A 418 0.18 -3.64 7.36
CA LEU A 418 1.49 -4.07 6.84
C LEU A 418 2.50 -2.92 6.78
N ILE A 419 2.10 -1.77 6.25
CA ILE A 419 2.94 -0.56 6.19
C ILE A 419 3.36 -0.13 7.60
N SER A 420 2.45 -0.18 8.56
CA SER A 420 2.73 0.15 9.97
C SER A 420 3.63 -0.88 10.63
N SER A 421 3.51 -2.16 10.26
CA SER A 421 4.42 -3.23 10.69
C SER A 421 5.85 -3.00 10.17
N VAL A 422 6.00 -2.55 8.92
CA VAL A 422 7.29 -2.13 8.35
C VAL A 422 7.82 -0.90 9.08
N TYR A 423 7.00 0.14 9.28
CA TYR A 423 7.39 1.36 9.99
C TYR A 423 7.90 1.09 11.39
N LYS A 424 7.22 0.22 12.14
CA LYS A 424 7.60 -0.18 13.50
C LYS A 424 9.00 -0.79 13.55
N ARG A 425 9.41 -1.51 12.50
CA ARG A 425 10.68 -2.26 12.41
C ARG A 425 11.75 -1.58 11.56
N ARG A 426 11.53 -0.32 11.16
CA ARG A 426 12.41 0.40 10.21
C ARG A 426 13.85 0.60 10.70
N ASN A 427 14.05 0.66 12.03
CA ASN A 427 15.36 0.87 12.66
C ASN A 427 16.07 -0.44 13.03
N ILE A 428 15.41 -1.60 12.87
CA ILE A 428 16.04 -2.91 13.11
C ILE A 428 16.97 -3.18 11.91
N GLY A 429 18.23 -2.82 12.06
CA GLY A 429 19.28 -2.91 11.04
C GLY A 429 20.34 -1.80 11.13
N VAL A 430 20.10 -0.76 11.95
CA VAL A 430 21.10 0.28 12.23
C VAL A 430 22.17 -0.35 13.12
N ILE A 431 23.39 -0.47 12.61
CA ILE A 431 24.59 -0.64 13.43
C ILE A 431 24.93 0.78 13.92
N ILE A 432 24.94 1.01 15.24
CA ILE A 432 25.30 2.28 15.87
C ILE A 432 26.82 2.34 16.08
#